data_AF-A0A662FDV0-F1
#
_entry.id   AF-A0A662FDV0-F1
#
_cell.length_a   1.000
_cell.length_b   1.000
_cell.length_c   1.000
_cell.angle_alpha   90.00
_cell.angle_beta   90.00
_cell.angle_gamma   90.00
#
_symmetry.space_group_name_H-M   'P 1'
#
loop_
_entity.id
_entity.type
_entity.pdbx_description
1 polymer ?
#
loop_
_entity_poly.entity_id
_entity_poly.type
_entity_poly.pdbx_seq_one_letter_code
_entity_poly.pdbx_strand_id
1 'polypeptide(L)'
;LTEEEVKAIEREANKIVQEDIKIHTFLMPRTEAEQRFGMTIYQGGAVPGKQLRIVEIPSVDVEACGGTHLHSTGEAKKIRIIKTTKIQDGVIRLVYVAGKAAEQFEAEEEKLVDEIASLLKCFRFQIPYRARELFEKWKMVVKKKKRIPQEEAKLKAEGEFKGNNAELLEETAKALKTQKDFIINTIKRFLKELKEKGYEVI
;
A
#
# COMPACT_ATOMS: atom_id res chain seq x y z
N LEU A 1 -7.70 -4.59 12.36
CA LEU A 1 -6.62 -4.38 11.37
C LEU A 1 -6.02 -3.01 11.58
N THR A 2 -5.12 -2.96 12.54
CA THR A 2 -4.12 -1.90 12.67
C THR A 2 -3.10 -2.00 11.52
N GLU A 3 -2.28 -0.98 11.36
CA GLU A 3 -1.25 -0.97 10.31
C GLU A 3 -0.23 -2.10 10.51
N GLU A 4 0.12 -2.39 11.76
CA GLU A 4 1.04 -3.43 12.19
C GLU A 4 0.48 -4.82 11.90
N GLU A 5 -0.82 -5.03 12.12
CA GLU A 5 -1.51 -6.28 11.76
C GLU A 5 -1.49 -6.50 10.25
N VAL A 6 -1.73 -5.46 9.45
CA VAL A 6 -1.67 -5.55 7.98
C VAL A 6 -0.26 -5.91 7.52
N LYS A 7 0.77 -5.29 8.11
CA LYS A 7 2.18 -5.64 7.84
C LYS A 7 2.50 -7.07 8.25
N ALA A 8 1.94 -7.56 9.35
CA ALA A 8 2.12 -8.95 9.77
C ALA A 8 1.49 -9.93 8.78
N ILE A 9 0.28 -9.65 8.29
CA ILE A 9 -0.41 -10.46 7.27
C ILE A 9 0.41 -10.49 5.98
N GLU A 10 0.87 -9.34 5.48
CA GLU A 10 1.70 -9.28 4.27
C GLU A 10 3.01 -10.07 4.43
N ARG A 11 3.67 -9.97 5.60
CA ARG A 11 4.88 -10.74 5.88
C ARG A 11 4.63 -12.24 5.88
N GLU A 12 3.55 -12.70 6.52
CA GLU A 12 3.23 -14.13 6.56
C GLU A 12 2.85 -14.66 5.17
N ALA A 13 2.06 -13.90 4.40
CA ALA A 13 1.73 -14.26 3.03
C ALA A 13 2.99 -14.41 2.16
N ASN A 14 3.94 -13.48 2.27
CA ASN A 14 5.21 -13.58 1.52
C ASN A 14 6.13 -14.68 2.04
N LYS A 15 6.06 -15.05 3.33
CA LYS A 15 6.77 -16.22 3.85
C LYS A 15 6.26 -17.51 3.20
N ILE A 16 4.94 -17.68 3.09
CA ILE A 16 4.34 -18.83 2.38
C ILE A 16 4.74 -18.86 0.90
N VAL A 17 4.84 -17.70 0.25
CA VAL A 17 5.35 -17.60 -1.13
C VAL A 17 6.79 -18.06 -1.21
N GLN A 18 7.64 -17.66 -0.26
CA GLN A 18 9.06 -18.05 -0.22
C GLN A 18 9.27 -19.55 0.05
N GLU A 19 8.34 -20.21 0.74
CA GLU A 19 8.40 -21.65 1.00
C GLU A 19 8.19 -22.52 -0.27
N ASP A 20 7.73 -21.91 -1.38
CA ASP A 20 7.53 -22.56 -2.68
C ASP A 20 6.75 -23.89 -2.60
N ILE A 21 5.65 -23.87 -1.84
CA ILE A 21 4.83 -25.04 -1.54
C ILE A 21 4.09 -25.48 -2.80
N LYS A 22 4.19 -26.77 -3.14
CA LYS A 22 3.45 -27.37 -4.26
C LYS A 22 1.94 -27.32 -4.01
N ILE A 23 1.20 -26.83 -5.01
CA ILE A 23 -0.26 -26.77 -4.98
C ILE A 23 -0.82 -28.03 -5.61
N HIS A 24 -1.73 -28.69 -4.89
CA HIS A 24 -2.40 -29.90 -5.35
C HIS A 24 -3.81 -29.57 -5.84
N THR A 25 -4.18 -30.08 -7.01
CA THR A 25 -5.53 -29.95 -7.53
C THR A 25 -6.08 -31.31 -7.94
N PHE A 26 -7.27 -31.64 -7.46
CA PHE A 26 -7.90 -32.94 -7.72
C PHE A 26 -9.42 -32.87 -7.59
N LEU A 27 -10.12 -33.86 -8.18
CA LEU A 27 -11.56 -34.02 -8.06
C LEU A 27 -11.89 -35.04 -6.96
N MET A 28 -12.92 -34.75 -6.16
CA MET A 28 -13.37 -35.62 -5.07
C MET A 28 -14.90 -35.57 -4.92
N PRO A 29 -15.58 -36.68 -4.52
CA PRO A 29 -16.98 -36.63 -4.14
C PRO A 29 -17.24 -35.62 -3.01
N ARG A 30 -18.32 -34.84 -3.12
CA ARG A 30 -18.67 -33.80 -2.14
C ARG A 30 -18.69 -34.32 -0.70
N THR A 31 -19.34 -35.45 -0.47
CA THR A 31 -19.49 -36.03 0.86
C THR A 31 -18.13 -36.39 1.49
N GLU A 32 -17.18 -36.85 0.67
CA GLU A 32 -15.84 -37.19 1.12
C GLU A 32 -15.01 -35.93 1.43
N ALA A 33 -15.12 -34.90 0.58
CA ALA A 33 -14.46 -33.62 0.80
C ALA A 33 -14.94 -32.92 2.08
N GLU A 34 -16.25 -32.90 2.32
CA GLU A 34 -16.86 -32.34 3.54
C GLU A 34 -16.44 -33.13 4.79
N GLN A 35 -16.33 -34.47 4.70
CA GLN A 35 -15.84 -35.29 5.81
C GLN A 35 -14.35 -35.05 6.10
N ARG A 36 -13.53 -34.91 5.06
CA ARG A 36 -12.08 -34.77 5.20
C ARG A 36 -11.64 -33.37 5.61
N PHE A 37 -12.23 -32.34 5.02
CA PHE A 37 -11.77 -30.95 5.14
C PHE A 37 -12.78 -30.04 5.86
N GLY A 38 -13.98 -30.54 6.18
CA GLY A 38 -15.02 -29.74 6.80
C GLY A 38 -15.66 -28.75 5.85
N MET A 39 -16.45 -27.83 6.41
CA MET A 39 -17.22 -26.85 5.63
C MET A 39 -16.43 -25.60 5.24
N THR A 40 -15.19 -25.45 5.73
CA THR A 40 -14.31 -24.31 5.40
C THR A 40 -13.92 -24.29 3.93
N ILE A 41 -14.02 -25.42 3.22
CA ILE A 41 -13.77 -25.50 1.77
C ILE A 41 -14.71 -24.63 0.92
N TYR A 42 -15.76 -24.05 1.51
CA TYR A 42 -16.75 -23.20 0.84
C TYR A 42 -16.57 -21.70 1.13
N GLN A 43 -15.38 -21.25 1.54
CA GLN A 43 -15.10 -19.82 1.78
C GLN A 43 -15.30 -18.95 0.53
N GLY A 44 -14.97 -19.45 -0.66
CA GLY A 44 -15.24 -18.80 -1.95
C GLY A 44 -16.69 -18.90 -2.44
N GLY A 45 -17.58 -19.51 -1.66
CA GLY A 45 -19.00 -19.64 -1.94
C GLY A 45 -19.47 -21.06 -2.23
N ALA A 46 -20.78 -21.21 -2.47
CA ALA A 46 -21.40 -22.51 -2.71
C ALA A 46 -21.04 -23.05 -4.10
N VAL A 47 -20.44 -24.25 -4.14
CA VAL A 47 -20.09 -24.94 -5.39
C VAL A 47 -21.19 -25.96 -5.72
N PRO A 48 -21.79 -25.95 -6.94
CA PRO A 48 -22.78 -26.93 -7.34
C PRO A 48 -22.13 -28.28 -7.73
N GLY A 49 -22.92 -29.36 -7.72
CA GLY A 49 -22.51 -30.67 -8.24
C GLY A 49 -22.02 -31.68 -7.20
N LYS A 50 -22.07 -32.96 -7.56
CA LYS A 50 -21.71 -34.08 -6.67
C LYS A 50 -20.20 -34.32 -6.54
N GLN A 51 -19.41 -33.78 -7.46
CA GLN A 51 -17.95 -33.77 -7.38
C GLN A 51 -17.46 -32.33 -7.23
N LEU A 52 -16.49 -32.15 -6.35
CA LEU A 52 -15.84 -30.86 -6.10
C LEU A 52 -14.42 -30.91 -6.66
N ARG A 53 -13.99 -29.79 -7.24
CA ARG A 53 -12.58 -29.55 -7.53
C ARG A 53 -11.94 -28.91 -6.31
N ILE A 54 -11.04 -29.65 -5.69
CA ILE A 54 -10.30 -29.23 -4.51
C ILE A 54 -8.95 -28.66 -4.95
N VAL A 55 -8.59 -27.54 -4.36
CA VAL A 55 -7.28 -26.93 -4.43
C VAL A 55 -6.70 -26.92 -3.02
N GLU A 56 -5.58 -27.60 -2.83
CA GLU A 56 -4.93 -27.76 -1.54
C GLU A 56 -3.52 -27.17 -1.59
N ILE A 57 -3.25 -26.26 -0.66
CA ILE A 57 -1.92 -25.77 -0.32
C ILE A 57 -1.55 -26.42 1.03
N PRO A 58 -0.72 -27.47 1.04
CA PRO A 58 -0.44 -28.26 2.24
C PRO A 58 -0.05 -27.40 3.44
N SER A 59 -0.66 -27.69 4.60
CA SER A 59 -0.46 -26.96 5.86
C SER A 59 -0.85 -25.49 5.87
N VAL A 60 -1.41 -24.97 4.77
CA VAL A 60 -1.82 -23.57 4.63
C VAL A 60 -3.32 -23.47 4.51
N ASP A 61 -3.90 -24.03 3.44
CA ASP A 61 -5.33 -23.89 3.15
C ASP A 61 -5.84 -24.95 2.17
N VAL A 62 -7.15 -25.21 2.22
CA VAL A 62 -7.85 -26.08 1.28
C VAL A 62 -9.22 -25.51 0.94
N GLU A 63 -9.48 -25.38 -0.36
CA GLU A 63 -10.70 -24.76 -0.87
C GLU A 63 -11.28 -25.51 -2.08
N ALA A 64 -12.61 -25.54 -2.18
CA ALA A 64 -13.31 -25.99 -3.37
C ALA A 64 -13.38 -24.84 -4.40
N CYS A 65 -12.41 -24.79 -5.31
CA CYS A 65 -12.29 -23.71 -6.30
C CYS A 65 -12.30 -24.22 -7.75
N GLY A 66 -13.08 -23.56 -8.62
CA GLY A 66 -13.15 -23.84 -10.06
C GLY A 66 -12.19 -23.02 -10.93
N GLY A 67 -11.42 -22.11 -10.34
CA GLY A 67 -10.52 -21.20 -11.05
C GLY A 67 -9.19 -21.82 -11.48
N THR A 68 -8.40 -21.04 -12.22
CA THR A 68 -7.00 -21.37 -12.54
C THR A 68 -6.09 -21.11 -11.34
N HIS A 69 -5.13 -21.98 -11.10
CA HIS A 69 -4.14 -21.84 -10.03
C HIS A 69 -2.73 -22.06 -10.55
N LEU A 70 -1.76 -21.53 -9.80
CA LEU A 70 -0.33 -21.79 -9.98
C LEU A 70 0.00 -23.25 -9.60
N HIS A 71 1.18 -23.72 -9.96
CA HIS A 71 1.68 -25.04 -9.56
C HIS A 71 2.37 -25.02 -8.20
N SER A 72 2.94 -23.89 -7.80
CA SER A 72 3.48 -23.66 -6.45
C SER A 72 3.21 -22.24 -5.93
N THR A 73 3.32 -22.04 -4.61
CA THR A 73 3.16 -20.71 -4.00
C THR A 73 4.25 -19.72 -4.44
N GLY A 74 5.45 -20.21 -4.77
CA GLY A 74 6.59 -19.38 -5.20
C GLY A 74 6.38 -18.69 -6.54
N GLU A 75 5.55 -19.24 -7.42
CA GLU A 75 5.18 -18.60 -8.69
C GLU A 75 4.45 -17.26 -8.50
N ALA A 76 3.84 -17.03 -7.33
CA ALA A 76 3.24 -15.73 -6.99
C ALA A 76 4.29 -14.63 -6.83
N LYS A 77 5.57 -15.00 -6.59
CA LYS A 77 6.76 -14.16 -6.36
C LYS A 77 6.69 -13.24 -5.15
N LYS A 78 5.69 -12.36 -5.12
CA LYS A 78 5.49 -11.34 -4.10
C LYS A 78 4.03 -10.98 -4.00
N ILE A 79 3.55 -10.73 -2.79
CA ILE A 79 2.22 -10.21 -2.50
C ILE A 79 2.37 -8.86 -1.82
N ARG A 80 1.62 -7.86 -2.28
CA ARG A 80 1.60 -6.52 -1.71
C ARG A 80 0.17 -6.07 -1.42
N ILE A 81 -0.13 -5.74 -0.17
CA ILE A 81 -1.40 -5.15 0.25
C ILE A 81 -1.33 -3.64 -0.01
N ILE A 82 -2.18 -3.16 -0.92
CA ILE A 82 -2.18 -1.76 -1.36
C ILE A 82 -3.23 -0.92 -0.65
N LYS A 83 -4.28 -1.55 -0.11
CA LYS A 83 -5.35 -0.83 0.60
C LYS A 83 -6.10 -1.76 1.55
N THR A 84 -6.46 -1.21 2.70
CA THR A 84 -7.42 -1.82 3.62
C THR A 84 -8.60 -0.88 3.82
N THR A 85 -9.82 -1.42 3.90
CA THR A 85 -11.03 -0.61 4.07
C THR A 85 -12.03 -1.36 4.92
N LYS A 86 -12.41 -0.79 6.07
CA LYS A 86 -13.52 -1.31 6.88
C LYS A 86 -14.82 -1.04 6.13
N ILE A 87 -15.54 -2.10 5.78
CA ILE A 87 -16.82 -2.00 5.04
C ILE A 87 -17.97 -1.85 6.03
N GLN A 88 -18.00 -2.70 7.04
CA GLN A 88 -18.96 -2.68 8.15
C GLN A 88 -18.32 -3.35 9.37
N ASP A 89 -19.04 -3.43 10.48
CA ASP A 89 -18.54 -4.12 11.67
C ASP A 89 -18.27 -5.60 11.36
N GLY A 90 -17.08 -6.06 11.73
CA GLY A 90 -16.60 -7.41 11.45
C GLY A 90 -16.14 -7.67 10.01
N VAL A 91 -16.29 -6.73 9.07
CA VAL A 91 -15.94 -6.95 7.65
C VAL A 91 -14.92 -5.92 7.15
N ILE A 92 -13.76 -6.43 6.72
CA ILE A 92 -12.66 -5.61 6.19
C ILE A 92 -12.29 -6.11 4.80
N ARG A 93 -12.19 -5.18 3.86
CA ARG A 93 -11.68 -5.44 2.52
C ARG A 93 -10.18 -5.20 2.49
N LEU A 94 -9.45 -6.22 2.07
CA LEU A 94 -8.04 -6.11 1.68
C LEU A 94 -7.97 -6.05 0.16
N VAL A 95 -7.24 -5.08 -0.36
CA VAL A 95 -6.90 -4.98 -1.78
C VAL A 95 -5.41 -5.23 -1.89
N TYR A 96 -5.02 -6.16 -2.76
CA TYR A 96 -3.64 -6.57 -2.94
C TYR A 96 -3.32 -6.78 -4.42
N VAL A 97 -2.03 -6.79 -4.73
CA VAL A 97 -1.46 -7.16 -6.02
C VAL A 97 -0.39 -8.24 -5.80
N ALA A 98 -0.13 -9.04 -6.82
CA ALA A 98 0.86 -10.10 -6.76
C ALA A 98 1.71 -10.19 -8.04
N GLY A 99 2.87 -10.84 -7.95
CA GLY A 99 3.77 -11.08 -9.06
C GLY A 99 4.19 -9.80 -9.77
N LYS A 100 4.11 -9.79 -11.10
CA LYS A 100 4.48 -8.64 -11.93
C LYS A 100 3.69 -7.36 -11.60
N ALA A 101 2.43 -7.50 -11.18
CA ALA A 101 1.63 -6.35 -10.79
C ALA A 101 2.15 -5.70 -9.49
N ALA A 102 2.70 -6.49 -8.56
CA ALA A 102 3.35 -5.96 -7.37
C ALA A 102 4.65 -5.23 -7.71
N GLU A 103 5.48 -5.79 -8.59
CA GLU A 103 6.71 -5.14 -9.08
C GLU A 103 6.40 -3.79 -9.78
N GLN A 104 5.36 -3.75 -10.61
CA GLN A 104 4.91 -2.53 -11.29
C GLN A 104 4.43 -1.48 -10.30
N PHE A 105 3.64 -1.88 -9.31
CA PHE A 105 3.14 -0.98 -8.27
C PHE A 105 4.29 -0.35 -7.47
N GLU A 106 5.29 -1.13 -7.07
CA GLU A 106 6.46 -0.59 -6.34
C GLU A 106 7.30 0.36 -7.20
N ALA A 107 7.44 0.07 -8.50
CA ALA A 107 8.13 0.96 -9.42
C ALA A 107 7.38 2.29 -9.63
N GLU A 108 6.05 2.28 -9.56
CA GLU A 108 5.23 3.50 -9.59
C GLU A 108 5.37 4.31 -8.29
N GLU A 109 5.37 3.66 -7.13
CA GLU A 109 5.66 4.31 -5.84
C GLU A 109 7.05 4.97 -5.85
N GLU A 110 8.05 4.28 -6.36
CA GLU A 110 9.42 4.79 -6.48
C GLU A 110 9.48 6.06 -7.34
N LYS A 111 8.86 6.04 -8.52
CA LYS A 111 8.79 7.23 -9.40
C LYS A 111 8.10 8.41 -8.72
N LEU A 112 7.03 8.15 -7.97
CA LEU A 112 6.31 9.17 -7.23
C LEU A 112 7.20 9.81 -6.15
N VAL A 113 7.95 9.00 -5.41
CA VAL A 113 8.92 9.48 -4.41
C VAL A 113 9.99 10.35 -5.05
N ASP A 114 10.52 9.95 -6.20
CA ASP A 114 11.52 10.73 -6.95
C ASP A 114 10.99 12.07 -7.47
N GLU A 115 9.77 12.10 -8.00
CA GLU A 115 9.16 13.35 -8.42
C GLU A 115 8.98 14.30 -7.23
N ILE A 116 8.55 13.79 -6.07
CA ILE A 116 8.40 14.59 -4.86
C ILE A 116 9.75 15.12 -4.36
N ALA A 117 10.78 14.27 -4.33
CA ALA A 117 12.14 14.66 -3.96
C ALA A 117 12.65 15.82 -4.84
N SER A 118 12.44 15.70 -6.15
CA SER A 118 12.82 16.73 -7.12
C SER A 118 12.03 18.02 -6.93
N LEU A 119 10.72 17.93 -6.68
CA LEU A 119 9.86 19.11 -6.46
C LEU A 119 10.25 19.87 -5.19
N LEU A 120 10.64 19.17 -4.14
CA LEU A 120 11.07 19.78 -2.88
C LEU A 120 12.57 20.12 -2.87
N LYS A 121 13.34 19.68 -3.88
CA LYS A 121 14.82 19.73 -3.93
C LYS A 121 15.45 19.20 -2.64
N CYS A 122 15.17 17.94 -2.30
CA CYS A 122 15.75 17.29 -1.13
C CYS A 122 16.01 15.81 -1.36
N PHE A 123 16.74 15.19 -0.44
CA PHE A 123 16.87 13.74 -0.42
C PHE A 123 15.54 13.07 -0.06
N ARG A 124 15.36 11.82 -0.49
CA ARG A 124 14.13 11.04 -0.26
C ARG A 124 13.76 10.97 1.22
N PHE A 125 14.72 10.66 2.08
CA PHE A 125 14.51 10.59 3.52
C PHE A 125 14.10 11.93 4.16
N GLN A 126 14.27 13.07 3.48
CA GLN A 126 13.86 14.38 4.01
C GLN A 126 12.45 14.79 3.58
N ILE A 127 11.82 14.05 2.65
CA ILE A 127 10.56 14.45 2.02
C ILE A 127 9.46 14.77 3.05
N PRO A 128 9.13 13.90 4.04
CA PRO A 128 8.03 14.18 4.95
C PRO A 128 8.24 15.45 5.78
N TYR A 129 9.47 15.71 6.19
CA TYR A 129 9.86 16.90 6.95
C TYR A 129 9.73 18.17 6.10
N ARG A 130 10.26 18.13 4.88
CA ARG A 130 10.22 19.27 3.97
C ARG A 130 8.80 19.58 3.51
N ALA A 131 7.96 18.55 3.35
CA ALA A 131 6.53 18.70 3.08
C ALA A 131 5.77 19.36 4.25
N ARG A 132 6.11 19.02 5.50
CA ARG A 132 5.55 19.65 6.70
C ARG A 132 5.92 21.12 6.79
N GLU A 133 7.20 21.45 6.62
CA GLU A 133 7.68 22.84 6.58
C GLU A 133 6.95 23.64 5.49
N LEU A 134 6.82 23.08 4.29
CA LEU A 134 6.10 23.72 3.18
C LEU A 134 4.66 24.05 3.58
N PHE A 135 3.93 23.08 4.17
CA PHE A 135 2.56 23.30 4.60
C PHE A 135 2.44 24.39 5.69
N GLU A 136 3.34 24.38 6.67
CA GLU A 136 3.34 25.37 7.77
C GLU A 136 3.58 26.78 7.25
N LYS A 137 4.59 26.96 6.39
CA LYS A 137 4.92 28.25 5.78
C LYS A 137 3.81 28.73 4.86
N TRP A 138 3.30 27.85 4.01
CA TRP A 138 2.13 28.13 3.18
C TRP A 138 0.93 28.59 4.02
N LYS A 139 0.63 27.90 5.13
CA LYS A 139 -0.45 28.28 6.05
C LYS A 139 -0.20 29.64 6.71
N MET A 140 1.03 29.97 7.07
CA MET A 140 1.37 31.28 7.66
C MET A 140 1.22 32.42 6.66
N VAL A 141 1.79 32.27 5.46
CA VAL A 141 1.81 33.31 4.43
C VAL A 141 0.47 33.46 3.73
N VAL A 142 -0.13 32.36 3.28
CA VAL A 142 -1.33 32.39 2.43
C VAL A 142 -2.60 32.44 3.27
N LYS A 143 -2.77 31.54 4.25
CA LYS A 143 -3.99 31.51 5.08
C LYS A 143 -4.00 32.60 6.16
N LYS A 144 -2.89 32.80 6.88
CA LYS A 144 -2.82 33.80 7.97
C LYS A 144 -2.37 35.19 7.50
N LYS A 145 -2.00 35.36 6.22
CA LYS A 145 -1.53 36.63 5.63
C LYS A 145 -0.36 37.27 6.40
N LYS A 146 0.45 36.47 7.11
CA LYS A 146 1.62 36.97 7.83
C LYS A 146 2.77 37.20 6.85
N ARG A 147 3.48 38.32 7.02
CA ARG A 147 4.78 38.50 6.37
C ARG A 147 5.86 37.87 7.22
N ILE A 148 6.69 37.06 6.59
CA ILE A 148 7.87 36.45 7.22
C ILE A 148 9.12 36.92 6.45
N PRO A 149 10.30 36.97 7.07
CA PRO A 149 11.55 37.22 6.36
C PRO A 149 11.80 36.16 5.29
N GLN A 150 12.43 36.55 4.18
CA GLN A 150 12.72 35.63 3.05
C GLN A 150 13.57 34.43 3.49
N GLU A 151 14.53 34.64 4.38
CA GLU A 151 15.36 33.56 4.95
C GLU A 151 14.55 32.56 5.80
N GLU A 152 13.49 33.02 6.48
CA GLU A 152 12.58 32.15 7.22
C GLU A 152 11.65 31.38 6.28
N ALA A 153 11.44 31.86 5.05
CA ALA A 153 10.62 31.18 4.05
C ALA A 153 11.34 29.97 3.41
N LYS A 154 12.68 29.95 3.35
CA LYS A 154 13.47 28.86 2.76
C LYS A 154 13.34 27.54 3.52
N LEU A 155 13.08 26.45 2.81
CA LEU A 155 12.97 25.10 3.40
C LEU A 155 14.35 24.56 3.79
N LYS A 156 14.49 24.05 5.01
CA LYS A 156 15.79 23.62 5.56
C LYS A 156 15.87 22.11 5.77
N ALA A 157 14.74 21.46 6.02
CA ALA A 157 14.61 20.02 6.30
C ALA A 157 15.47 19.56 7.49
N GLU A 158 14.95 19.77 8.70
CA GLU A 158 15.56 19.25 9.94
C GLU A 158 14.96 17.88 10.30
N GLY A 159 15.40 16.84 9.59
CA GLY A 159 15.04 15.46 9.94
C GLY A 159 15.22 14.45 8.82
N GLU A 160 15.26 13.18 9.23
CA GLU A 160 15.33 12.03 8.34
C GLU A 160 14.21 11.06 8.67
N PHE A 161 13.46 10.65 7.66
CA PHE A 161 12.43 9.64 7.74
C PHE A 161 13.05 8.27 7.45
N LYS A 162 12.79 7.32 8.34
CA LYS A 162 13.18 5.91 8.18
C LYS A 162 11.91 5.09 7.95
N GLY A 163 11.83 4.49 6.77
CA GLY A 163 10.69 3.67 6.36
C GLY A 163 10.76 3.37 4.87
N ASN A 164 9.83 2.57 4.38
CA ASN A 164 9.69 2.28 2.95
C ASN A 164 8.93 3.41 2.22
N ASN A 165 8.84 3.29 0.89
CA ASN A 165 8.17 4.29 0.05
C ASN A 165 6.69 4.48 0.43
N ALA A 166 5.96 3.42 0.73
CA ALA A 166 4.54 3.52 1.09
C ALA A 166 4.32 4.29 2.40
N GLU A 167 5.19 4.08 3.40
CA GLU A 167 5.18 4.82 4.68
C GLU A 167 5.60 6.28 4.47
N LEU A 168 6.61 6.52 3.64
CA LEU A 168 7.06 7.87 3.28
C LEU A 168 5.94 8.66 2.61
N LEU A 169 5.25 8.07 1.65
CA LEU A 169 4.12 8.68 0.95
C LEU A 169 2.93 8.95 1.89
N GLU A 170 2.65 8.03 2.82
CA GLU A 170 1.62 8.21 3.86
C GLU A 170 1.94 9.41 4.77
N GLU A 171 3.16 9.46 5.32
CA GLU A 171 3.58 10.56 6.18
C GLU A 171 3.64 11.90 5.45
N THR A 172 4.02 11.89 4.17
CA THR A 172 4.00 13.08 3.31
C THR A 172 2.58 13.59 3.08
N ALA A 173 1.62 12.68 2.81
CA ALA A 173 0.20 13.04 2.66
C ALA A 173 -0.36 13.65 3.96
N LYS A 174 -0.07 13.04 5.11
CA LYS A 174 -0.46 13.55 6.43
C LYS A 174 0.15 14.93 6.73
N ALA A 175 1.41 15.14 6.36
CA ALA A 175 2.11 16.42 6.54
C ALA A 175 1.45 17.55 5.73
N LEU A 176 1.07 17.27 4.49
CA LEU A 176 0.42 18.24 3.59
C LEU A 176 -1.10 18.38 3.80
N LYS A 177 -1.70 17.55 4.66
CA LYS A 177 -3.15 17.44 4.88
C LYS A 177 -3.90 17.13 3.57
N THR A 178 -3.42 16.15 2.82
CA THR A 178 -3.96 15.72 1.51
C THR A 178 -4.00 14.19 1.42
N GLN A 179 -4.52 13.64 0.32
CA GLN A 179 -4.46 12.19 0.04
C GLN A 179 -3.22 11.87 -0.82
N LYS A 180 -2.76 10.62 -0.81
CA LYS A 180 -1.56 10.17 -1.54
C LYS A 180 -1.58 10.58 -3.01
N ASP A 181 -2.70 10.36 -3.68
CA ASP A 181 -2.89 10.65 -5.11
C ASP A 181 -2.76 12.14 -5.45
N PHE A 182 -2.90 13.02 -4.46
CA PHE A 182 -2.85 14.47 -4.64
C PHE A 182 -1.58 15.13 -4.10
N ILE A 183 -0.59 14.37 -3.62
CA ILE A 183 0.65 14.94 -3.03
C ILE A 183 1.33 15.91 -4.01
N ILE A 184 1.63 15.47 -5.23
CA ILE A 184 2.32 16.28 -6.26
C ILE A 184 1.55 17.57 -6.54
N ASN A 185 0.25 17.45 -6.80
CA ASN A 185 -0.59 18.61 -7.12
C ASN A 185 -0.69 19.58 -5.94
N THR A 186 -0.71 19.06 -4.71
CA THR A 186 -0.73 19.86 -3.49
C THR A 186 0.59 20.63 -3.32
N ILE A 187 1.73 19.98 -3.52
CA ILE A 187 3.06 20.63 -3.47
C ILE A 187 3.16 21.73 -4.53
N LYS A 188 2.84 21.41 -5.79
CA LYS A 188 2.86 22.38 -6.91
C LYS A 188 1.97 23.59 -6.62
N ARG A 189 0.77 23.37 -6.08
CA ARG A 189 -0.14 24.45 -5.67
C ARG A 189 0.46 25.32 -4.56
N PHE A 190 0.97 24.73 -3.48
CA PHE A 190 1.52 25.50 -2.36
C PHE A 190 2.73 26.34 -2.77
N LEU A 191 3.63 25.78 -3.58
CA LEU A 191 4.77 26.50 -4.14
C LEU A 191 4.34 27.67 -5.03
N LYS A 192 3.34 27.45 -5.90
CA LYS A 192 2.78 28.50 -6.76
C LYS A 192 2.17 29.64 -5.93
N GLU A 193 1.32 29.33 -4.96
CA GLU A 193 0.66 30.35 -4.13
C GLU A 193 1.67 31.13 -3.27
N LEU A 194 2.74 30.50 -2.78
CA LEU A 194 3.84 31.18 -2.10
C LEU A 194 4.58 32.14 -3.03
N LYS A 195 4.87 31.71 -4.27
CA LYS A 195 5.50 32.55 -5.30
C LYS A 195 4.64 33.75 -5.67
N GLU A 196 3.32 33.59 -5.79
CA GLU A 196 2.37 34.69 -6.01
C GLU A 196 2.36 35.71 -4.86
N LYS A 197 2.77 35.31 -3.65
CA LYS A 197 2.98 36.20 -2.50
C LYS A 197 4.40 36.78 -2.41
N GLY A 198 5.24 36.52 -3.40
CA GLY A 198 6.61 37.03 -3.49
C GLY A 198 7.66 36.19 -2.76
N TYR A 199 7.34 34.95 -2.37
CA TYR A 199 8.27 34.08 -1.65
C TYR A 199 8.83 32.98 -2.55
N GLU A 200 10.15 32.91 -2.64
CA GLU A 200 10.89 31.74 -3.14
C GLU A 200 11.37 30.87 -1.97
N VAL A 201 10.79 29.68 -1.85
CA VAL A 201 11.00 28.80 -0.67
C VAL A 201 11.94 27.61 -0.93
N ILE A 202 12.32 27.36 -2.18
CA ILE A 202 13.20 26.24 -2.57
C ILE A 202 14.50 26.73 -3.19
#